data_AF-A0A0D3GUB8-F1
#
_entry.id   AF-A0A0D3GUB8-F1
#
_cell.length_a   1.000
_cell.length_b   1.000
_cell.length_c   1.000
_cell.angle_alpha   90.00
_cell.angle_beta   90.00
_cell.angle_gamma   90.00
#
_symmetry.space_group_name_H-M   'P 1'
#
loop_
_entity.id
_entity.type
_entity.pdbx_description
1 polymer ?
#
loop_
_entity_poly.entity_id
_entity_poly.type
_entity_poly.pdbx_seq_one_letter_code
_entity_poly.pdbx_strand_id
1 'polypeptide(L)'
;MLAGLSLRVLRTLASTKGKSGVSLRQEILEHPFLLSKLAEILGDRESSHGLKQLAAEILKNLAMDRNTSEDIGHIGLIIRSLMREFLSRDASSSTNSNHLLQKIAGQALAMLAMESANNCLIMLMEPGYVFIKELTTLIHDERNKYTAASMLWNMCEQARTELNNSDLRELSYTLREVLEGIMNAEGAELEVLIGLSSQICIVIPENFVRELEHGQIKEKIVKRLVNALNANKRPSAHCPSIRRVIVQHGIYLMEFNSCYANDFRKCGMVEALSMAEVTPSRAENYRGEMLHPPGEQCGFRHLTEQ
;
A
#
# COMPACT_ATOMS: atom_id res chain seq x y z
N MET A 1 -21.83 24.69 -11.59
CA MET A 1 -21.49 25.36 -10.31
C MET A 1 -22.03 24.61 -9.09
N LEU A 2 -23.33 24.28 -9.05
CA LEU A 2 -23.98 23.54 -7.94
C LEU A 2 -23.40 22.14 -7.67
N ALA A 3 -23.13 21.35 -8.71
CA ALA A 3 -22.57 20.00 -8.56
C ALA A 3 -21.20 20.00 -7.86
N GLY A 4 -20.31 20.92 -8.23
CA GLY A 4 -18.98 21.03 -7.62
C GLY A 4 -19.03 21.43 -6.14
N LEU A 5 -19.97 22.30 -5.74
CA LEU A 5 -20.16 22.66 -4.33
C LEU A 5 -20.69 21.46 -3.51
N SER A 6 -21.66 20.73 -4.06
CA SER A 6 -22.25 19.56 -3.41
C SER A 6 -21.19 18.47 -3.16
N LEU A 7 -20.36 18.17 -4.16
CA LEU A 7 -19.26 17.21 -4.02
C LEU A 7 -18.19 17.66 -3.01
N ARG A 8 -17.90 18.96 -2.91
CA ARG A 8 -16.95 19.47 -1.91
C ARG A 8 -17.45 19.27 -0.48
N VAL A 9 -18.74 19.50 -0.23
CA VAL A 9 -19.37 19.21 1.06
C VAL A 9 -19.28 17.71 1.36
N LEU A 10 -19.70 16.87 0.41
CA LEU A 10 -19.67 15.41 0.57
C LEU A 10 -18.26 14.88 0.84
N ARG A 11 -17.27 15.35 0.10
CA ARG A 11 -15.86 15.03 0.33
C ARG A 11 -15.43 15.35 1.75
N THR A 12 -15.84 16.51 2.26
CA THR A 12 -15.48 16.98 3.59
C THR A 12 -16.07 16.06 4.65
N LEU A 13 -17.35 15.70 4.52
CA LEU A 13 -18.01 14.73 5.41
C LEU A 13 -17.32 13.36 5.36
N ALA A 14 -17.06 12.81 4.17
CA ALA A 14 -16.41 11.52 3.99
C ALA A 14 -14.96 11.50 4.56
N SER A 15 -14.26 12.64 4.55
CA SER A 15 -12.89 12.76 5.07
C SER A 15 -12.80 12.82 6.60
N THR A 16 -13.93 12.85 7.32
CA THR A 16 -13.95 12.92 8.78
C THR A 16 -13.23 11.71 9.38
N LYS A 17 -12.36 11.95 10.37
CA LYS A 17 -11.56 10.91 11.04
C LYS A 17 -12.26 10.39 12.30
N GLY A 18 -11.76 9.26 12.82
CA GLY A 18 -12.22 8.67 14.07
C GLY A 18 -13.62 8.04 13.96
N LYS A 19 -14.20 7.69 15.11
CA LYS A 19 -15.47 6.94 15.19
C LYS A 19 -16.61 7.64 14.43
N SER A 20 -16.75 8.95 14.58
CA SER A 20 -17.78 9.72 13.86
C SER A 20 -17.57 9.68 12.35
N GLY A 21 -16.32 9.65 11.90
CA GLY A 21 -15.99 9.46 10.49
C GLY A 21 -16.45 8.14 9.91
N VAL A 22 -16.27 7.04 10.66
CA VAL A 22 -16.75 5.71 10.26
C VAL A 22 -18.26 5.73 10.08
N SER A 23 -19.00 6.25 11.07
CA SER A 23 -20.47 6.35 11.00
C SER A 23 -20.94 7.23 9.83
N LEU A 24 -20.30 8.38 9.61
CA LEU A 24 -20.64 9.26 8.49
C LEU A 24 -20.45 8.58 7.13
N ARG A 25 -19.36 7.83 6.94
CA ARG A 25 -19.13 7.12 5.66
C ARG A 25 -20.16 6.04 5.41
N GLN A 26 -20.58 5.32 6.45
CA GLN A 26 -21.67 4.34 6.37
C GLN A 26 -22.99 5.03 5.99
N GLU A 27 -23.38 6.09 6.71
CA GLU A 27 -24.62 6.84 6.44
C GLU A 27 -24.65 7.46 5.03
N ILE A 28 -23.49 7.93 4.54
CA ILE A 28 -23.36 8.45 3.18
C ILE A 28 -23.65 7.35 2.14
N LEU A 29 -23.20 6.13 2.38
CA LEU A 29 -23.37 5.00 1.46
C LEU A 29 -24.77 4.39 1.46
N GLU A 30 -25.56 4.59 2.52
CA GLU A 30 -26.98 4.22 2.55
C GLU A 30 -27.79 4.91 1.44
N HIS A 31 -27.29 5.99 0.85
CA HIS A 31 -27.95 6.64 -0.28
C HIS A 31 -27.82 5.79 -1.58
N PRO A 32 -28.91 5.20 -2.10
CA PRO A 32 -28.86 4.13 -3.09
C PRO A 32 -28.26 4.54 -4.44
N PHE A 33 -28.32 5.83 -4.78
CA PHE A 33 -27.81 6.35 -6.06
C PHE A 33 -26.47 7.06 -5.95
N LEU A 34 -25.85 7.10 -4.76
CA LEU A 34 -24.63 7.88 -4.59
C LEU A 34 -23.50 7.32 -5.45
N LEU A 35 -23.22 6.03 -5.30
CA LEU A 35 -22.10 5.41 -5.96
C LEU A 35 -22.27 5.37 -7.48
N SER A 36 -23.50 5.14 -7.98
CA SER A 36 -23.78 5.23 -9.42
C SER A 36 -23.52 6.63 -9.96
N LYS A 37 -23.91 7.69 -9.23
CA LYS A 37 -23.65 9.08 -9.63
C LYS A 37 -22.16 9.43 -9.61
N LEU A 38 -21.40 8.94 -8.63
CA LEU A 38 -19.95 9.10 -8.61
C LEU A 38 -19.27 8.35 -9.77
N ALA A 39 -19.76 7.15 -10.09
CA ALA A 39 -19.29 6.37 -11.23
C ALA A 39 -19.58 7.06 -12.57
N GLU A 40 -20.77 7.64 -12.73
CA GLU A 40 -21.14 8.43 -13.91
C GLU A 40 -20.18 9.62 -14.10
N ILE A 41 -19.89 10.39 -13.04
CA ILE A 41 -18.96 11.53 -13.10
C ILE A 41 -17.54 11.10 -13.51
N LEU A 42 -17.05 9.98 -12.98
CA LEU A 42 -15.73 9.46 -13.33
C LEU A 42 -15.68 8.90 -14.75
N GLY A 43 -16.74 8.20 -15.16
CA GLY A 43 -16.87 7.53 -16.44
C GLY A 43 -17.03 8.50 -17.62
N ASP A 44 -17.71 9.62 -17.38
CA ASP A 44 -18.04 10.63 -18.38
C ASP A 44 -16.80 11.35 -18.93
N ARG A 45 -16.70 11.42 -20.26
CA ARG A 45 -15.61 12.10 -20.97
C ARG A 45 -15.77 13.62 -20.97
N GLU A 46 -17.01 14.11 -20.87
CA GLU A 46 -17.32 15.54 -20.88
C GLU A 46 -17.19 16.16 -19.48
N SER A 47 -17.20 15.33 -18.44
CA SER A 47 -16.97 15.76 -17.06
C SER A 47 -15.59 16.37 -16.87
N SER A 48 -15.57 17.60 -16.37
CA SER A 48 -14.33 18.33 -16.07
C SER A 48 -13.42 17.55 -15.11
N HIS A 49 -12.10 17.69 -15.27
CA HIS A 49 -11.10 17.10 -14.38
C HIS A 49 -11.37 17.40 -12.89
N GLY A 50 -11.84 18.61 -12.56
CA GLY A 50 -12.15 18.98 -11.18
C GLY A 50 -13.32 18.18 -10.57
N LEU A 51 -14.33 17.81 -11.36
CA LEU A 51 -15.43 16.96 -10.89
C LEU A 51 -14.97 15.52 -10.71
N LYS A 52 -14.20 14.99 -11.67
CA LYS A 52 -13.58 13.66 -11.55
C LYS A 52 -12.68 13.56 -10.33
N GLN A 53 -11.89 14.59 -10.08
CA GLN A 53 -11.01 14.66 -8.92
C GLN A 53 -11.82 14.59 -7.62
N LEU A 54 -12.89 15.39 -7.49
CA LEU A 54 -13.74 15.35 -6.32
C LEU A 54 -14.40 13.98 -6.14
N ALA A 55 -14.88 13.36 -7.22
CA ALA A 55 -15.47 12.03 -7.18
C ALA A 55 -14.46 10.97 -6.71
N ALA A 56 -13.23 10.99 -7.25
CA ALA A 56 -12.17 10.09 -6.81
C ALA A 56 -11.74 10.34 -5.35
N GLU A 57 -11.69 11.61 -4.90
CA GLU A 57 -11.42 11.96 -3.50
C GLU A 57 -12.50 11.42 -2.55
N ILE A 58 -13.77 11.53 -2.95
CA ILE A 58 -14.90 10.98 -2.18
C ILE A 58 -14.77 9.47 -2.08
N LEU A 59 -14.56 8.77 -3.20
CA LEU A 59 -14.43 7.31 -3.22
C LEU A 59 -13.25 6.82 -2.39
N LYS A 60 -12.09 7.47 -2.50
CA LYS A 60 -10.92 7.19 -1.65
C LYS A 60 -11.28 7.29 -0.16
N ASN A 61 -11.98 8.36 0.23
CA ASN A 61 -12.36 8.58 1.61
C ASN A 61 -13.39 7.55 2.07
N LEU A 62 -14.40 7.25 1.24
CA LEU A 62 -15.42 6.24 1.53
C LEU A 62 -14.81 4.84 1.69
N ALA A 63 -13.78 4.50 0.90
CA ALA A 63 -13.08 3.21 0.96
C ALA A 63 -12.13 3.05 2.16
N MET A 64 -12.02 4.04 3.05
CA MET A 64 -11.14 3.95 4.23
C MET A 64 -11.57 2.86 5.24
N ASP A 65 -12.85 2.47 5.25
CA ASP A 65 -13.33 1.39 6.10
C ASP A 65 -13.57 0.12 5.27
N ARG A 66 -13.28 -1.04 5.86
CA ARG A 66 -13.34 -2.32 5.14
C ARG A 66 -14.73 -2.60 4.55
N ASN A 67 -15.79 -2.46 5.35
CA ASN A 67 -17.15 -2.78 4.90
C ASN A 67 -17.57 -1.90 3.71
N THR A 68 -17.24 -0.61 3.77
CA THR A 68 -17.59 0.35 2.73
C THR A 68 -16.76 0.17 1.46
N SER A 69 -15.52 -0.33 1.59
CA SER A 69 -14.65 -0.70 0.47
C SER A 69 -15.22 -1.85 -0.38
N GLU A 70 -15.83 -2.86 0.26
CA GLU A 70 -16.48 -3.97 -0.44
C GLU A 70 -17.71 -3.50 -1.25
N ASP A 71 -18.57 -2.66 -0.65
CA ASP A 71 -19.74 -2.08 -1.33
C ASP A 71 -19.36 -1.29 -2.59
N ILE A 72 -18.29 -0.48 -2.51
CA ILE A 72 -17.78 0.28 -3.66
C ILE A 72 -17.23 -0.66 -4.73
N GLY A 73 -16.49 -1.70 -4.32
CA GLY A 73 -15.86 -2.67 -5.21
C GLY A 73 -16.85 -3.47 -6.05
N HIS A 74 -18.06 -3.70 -5.54
CA HIS A 74 -19.15 -4.36 -6.29
C HIS A 74 -19.60 -3.57 -7.54
N ILE A 75 -19.33 -2.27 -7.59
CA ILE A 75 -19.64 -1.44 -8.76
C ILE A 75 -18.41 -1.39 -9.67
N GLY A 76 -18.27 -2.41 -10.53
CA GLY A 76 -17.10 -2.55 -11.41
C GLY A 76 -16.81 -1.35 -12.30
N LEU A 77 -17.81 -0.52 -12.62
CA LEU A 77 -17.60 0.75 -13.35
C LEU A 77 -16.70 1.74 -12.59
N ILE A 78 -16.76 1.74 -11.25
CA ILE A 78 -15.90 2.60 -10.41
C ILE A 78 -14.45 2.15 -10.54
N ILE A 79 -14.16 0.86 -10.32
CA ILE A 79 -12.80 0.31 -10.45
C ILE A 79 -12.25 0.58 -11.84
N ARG A 80 -13.00 0.23 -12.89
CA ARG A 80 -12.61 0.47 -14.29
C ARG A 80 -12.29 1.94 -14.56
N SER A 81 -13.13 2.86 -14.08
CA SER A 81 -12.93 4.30 -14.32
C SER A 81 -11.71 4.82 -13.56
N LEU A 82 -11.50 4.40 -12.31
CA LEU A 82 -10.31 4.76 -11.53
C LEU A 82 -9.03 4.19 -12.16
N MET A 83 -9.04 2.94 -12.64
CA MET A 83 -7.90 2.34 -13.33
C MET A 83 -7.57 3.10 -14.61
N ARG A 84 -8.57 3.51 -15.39
CA ARG A 84 -8.37 4.33 -16.59
C ARG A 84 -7.70 5.67 -16.27
N GLU A 85 -8.16 6.37 -15.23
CA GLU A 85 -7.57 7.66 -14.85
C GLU A 85 -6.16 7.47 -14.24
N PHE A 86 -5.93 6.43 -13.43
CA PHE A 86 -4.63 6.15 -12.81
C PHE A 86 -3.57 5.71 -13.84
N LEU A 87 -3.96 4.90 -14.82
CA LEU A 87 -3.06 4.36 -15.85
C LEU A 87 -3.00 5.22 -17.11
N SER A 88 -3.65 6.39 -17.12
CA SER A 88 -3.58 7.31 -18.25
C SER A 88 -2.15 7.78 -18.48
N ARG A 89 -1.66 7.58 -19.71
CA ARG A 89 -0.32 7.99 -20.16
C ARG A 89 -0.34 9.31 -20.94
N ASP A 90 -1.43 10.08 -20.86
CA ASP A 90 -1.62 11.28 -21.68
C ASP A 90 -0.57 12.36 -21.36
N ALA A 91 0.54 12.30 -22.08
CA ALA A 91 1.62 13.28 -22.09
C ALA A 91 1.27 14.58 -22.83
N SER A 92 0.07 14.65 -23.45
CA SER A 92 -0.35 15.76 -24.31
C SER A 92 -0.89 16.98 -23.56
N SER A 93 -1.12 16.88 -22.25
CA SER A 93 -1.58 17.99 -21.42
C SER A 93 -0.80 18.04 -20.11
N SER A 94 0.37 18.67 -20.18
CA SER A 94 1.32 18.97 -19.09
C SER A 94 0.76 19.89 -17.98
N THR A 95 -0.53 19.78 -17.67
CA THR A 95 -1.19 20.57 -16.65
C THR A 95 -1.19 19.82 -15.31
N ASN A 96 -0.87 20.53 -14.22
CA ASN A 96 -0.80 19.98 -12.87
C ASN A 96 -2.09 19.25 -12.41
N SER A 97 -3.25 19.59 -12.97
CA SER A 97 -4.54 18.98 -12.63
C SER A 97 -4.65 17.51 -13.03
N ASN A 98 -4.02 17.11 -14.13
CA ASN A 98 -4.15 15.74 -14.66
C ASN A 98 -3.35 14.75 -13.81
N HIS A 99 -2.17 15.19 -13.37
CA HIS A 99 -1.34 14.41 -12.45
C HIS A 99 -1.99 14.24 -11.07
N LEU A 100 -2.69 15.26 -10.58
CA LEU A 100 -3.39 15.17 -9.29
C LEU A 100 -4.54 14.16 -9.35
N LEU A 101 -5.34 14.18 -10.42
CA LEU A 101 -6.40 13.20 -10.62
C LEU A 101 -5.84 11.78 -10.70
N GLN A 102 -4.78 11.57 -11.48
CA GLN A 102 -4.11 10.27 -11.60
C GLN A 102 -3.67 9.74 -10.23
N LYS A 103 -2.97 10.56 -9.44
CA LYS A 103 -2.51 10.19 -8.10
C LYS A 103 -3.68 9.86 -7.17
N ILE A 104 -4.74 10.66 -7.17
CA ILE A 104 -5.92 10.43 -6.33
C ILE A 104 -6.64 9.15 -6.76
N ALA A 105 -6.75 8.87 -8.05
CA ALA A 105 -7.35 7.65 -8.56
C ALA A 105 -6.56 6.41 -8.11
N GLY A 106 -5.23 6.45 -8.19
CA GLY A 106 -4.37 5.39 -7.67
C GLY A 106 -4.50 5.22 -6.14
N GLN A 107 -4.59 6.31 -5.39
CA GLN A 107 -4.85 6.25 -3.94
C GLN A 107 -6.21 5.64 -3.62
N ALA A 108 -7.25 5.96 -4.40
CA ALA A 108 -8.58 5.39 -4.23
C ALA A 108 -8.55 3.87 -4.48
N LEU A 109 -7.86 3.43 -5.54
CA LEU A 109 -7.64 2.01 -5.82
C LEU A 109 -6.87 1.32 -4.68
N ALA A 110 -5.85 1.98 -4.12
CA ALA A 110 -5.07 1.41 -3.02
C ALA A 110 -5.92 1.21 -1.75
N MET A 111 -6.82 2.15 -1.46
CA MET A 111 -7.79 2.00 -0.38
C MET A 111 -8.80 0.87 -0.66
N LEU A 112 -9.26 0.75 -1.91
CA LEU A 112 -10.18 -0.33 -2.29
C LEU A 112 -9.54 -1.72 -2.22
N ALA A 113 -8.26 -1.81 -2.56
CA ALA A 113 -7.48 -3.05 -2.53
C ALA A 113 -7.07 -3.47 -1.11
N MET A 114 -6.92 -2.51 -0.20
CA MET A 114 -6.48 -2.76 1.17
C MET A 114 -7.44 -3.72 1.89
N GLU A 115 -6.90 -4.85 2.36
CA GLU A 115 -7.64 -5.90 3.07
C GLU A 115 -8.83 -6.51 2.29
N SER A 116 -8.83 -6.41 0.96
CA SER A 116 -9.90 -6.94 0.10
C SER A 116 -9.35 -7.75 -1.07
N ALA A 117 -9.24 -9.07 -0.86
CA ALA A 117 -8.87 -10.02 -1.92
C ALA A 117 -9.81 -9.95 -3.14
N ASN A 118 -11.11 -9.76 -2.89
CA ASN A 118 -12.11 -9.63 -3.97
C ASN A 118 -11.85 -8.40 -4.84
N ASN A 119 -11.59 -7.23 -4.24
CA ASN A 119 -11.30 -6.02 -5.00
C ASN A 119 -9.97 -6.14 -5.76
N CYS A 120 -8.95 -6.75 -5.17
CA CYS A 120 -7.69 -7.04 -5.87
C CYS A 120 -7.92 -7.95 -7.08
N LEU A 121 -8.71 -9.02 -6.94
CA LEU A 121 -9.05 -9.92 -8.04
C LEU A 121 -9.78 -9.18 -9.17
N ILE A 122 -10.75 -8.33 -8.84
CA ILE A 122 -11.46 -7.51 -9.85
C ILE A 122 -10.47 -6.62 -10.62
N MET A 123 -9.54 -5.98 -9.92
CA MET A 123 -8.51 -5.13 -10.56
C MET A 123 -7.55 -5.93 -11.45
N LEU A 124 -7.12 -7.12 -11.01
CA LEU A 124 -6.25 -8.00 -11.80
C LEU A 124 -6.93 -8.51 -13.07
N MET A 125 -8.25 -8.76 -12.99
CA MET A 125 -9.04 -9.31 -14.09
C MET A 125 -9.67 -8.23 -14.98
N GLU A 126 -9.43 -6.94 -14.71
CA GLU A 126 -10.03 -5.84 -15.46
C GLU A 126 -9.56 -5.86 -16.93
N PRO A 127 -10.49 -6.01 -17.91
CA PRO A 127 -10.11 -6.14 -19.30
C PRO A 127 -9.38 -4.90 -19.85
N GLY A 128 -8.33 -5.14 -20.63
CA GLY A 128 -7.54 -4.09 -21.28
C GLY A 128 -6.29 -3.66 -20.51
N TYR A 129 -6.04 -4.23 -19.32
CA TYR A 129 -4.83 -3.96 -18.55
C TYR A 129 -4.07 -5.25 -18.23
N VAL A 130 -2.74 -5.19 -18.29
CA VAL A 130 -1.87 -6.19 -17.68
C VAL A 130 -1.37 -5.59 -16.38
N PHE A 131 -2.20 -5.66 -15.34
CA PHE A 131 -2.13 -4.68 -14.24
C PHE A 131 -0.79 -4.70 -13.49
N ILE A 132 -0.22 -5.86 -13.19
CA ILE A 132 1.09 -5.97 -12.54
C ILE A 132 2.21 -5.33 -13.38
N LYS A 133 2.17 -5.49 -14.70
CA LYS A 133 3.12 -4.85 -15.63
C LYS A 133 2.95 -3.33 -15.67
N GLU A 134 1.71 -2.85 -15.67
CA GLU A 134 1.40 -1.41 -15.60
C GLU A 134 1.93 -0.80 -14.30
N LEU A 135 1.70 -1.46 -13.15
CA LEU A 135 2.24 -1.02 -11.85
C LEU A 135 3.78 -1.02 -11.84
N THR A 136 4.40 -2.07 -12.36
CA THR A 136 5.86 -2.17 -12.48
C THR A 136 6.42 -1.04 -13.34
N THR A 137 5.75 -0.68 -14.43
CA THR A 137 6.13 0.47 -15.26
C THR A 137 6.05 1.78 -14.47
N LEU A 138 4.98 1.98 -13.69
CA LEU A 138 4.79 3.18 -12.86
C LEU A 138 5.74 3.28 -11.67
N ILE A 139 6.29 2.16 -11.17
CA ILE A 139 7.31 2.20 -10.11
C ILE A 139 8.61 2.85 -10.60
N HIS A 140 8.91 2.72 -11.90
CA HIS A 140 10.05 3.40 -12.53
C HIS A 140 9.73 4.88 -12.89
N ASP A 141 8.49 5.34 -12.70
CA ASP A 141 8.11 6.76 -12.82
C ASP A 141 8.03 7.41 -11.44
N GLU A 142 8.93 8.35 -11.17
CA GLU A 142 9.02 9.12 -9.92
C GLU A 142 7.68 9.69 -9.43
N ARG A 143 6.74 10.01 -10.33
CA ARG A 143 5.49 10.70 -9.95
C ARG A 143 4.51 9.81 -9.21
N ASN A 144 4.38 8.55 -9.66
CA ASN A 144 3.38 7.61 -9.17
C ASN A 144 3.99 6.41 -8.45
N LYS A 145 5.33 6.35 -8.35
CA LYS A 145 6.12 5.28 -7.74
C LYS A 145 5.49 4.70 -6.48
N TYR A 146 5.25 5.52 -5.46
CA TYR A 146 4.74 5.04 -4.17
C TYR A 146 3.26 4.62 -4.22
N THR A 147 2.47 5.22 -5.11
CA THR A 147 1.07 4.80 -5.27
C THR A 147 1.00 3.44 -5.98
N ALA A 148 1.83 3.25 -7.02
CA ALA A 148 1.98 1.98 -7.71
C ALA A 148 2.58 0.89 -6.80
N ALA A 149 3.58 1.24 -5.98
CA ALA A 149 4.15 0.32 -5.00
C ALA A 149 3.12 -0.11 -3.94
N SER A 150 2.27 0.81 -3.46
CA SER A 150 1.19 0.49 -2.53
C SER A 150 0.15 -0.44 -3.16
N MET A 151 -0.21 -0.21 -4.42
CA MET A 151 -1.08 -1.13 -5.18
C MET A 151 -0.44 -2.51 -5.31
N LEU A 152 0.83 -2.58 -5.71
CA LEU A 152 1.54 -3.82 -5.93
C LEU A 152 1.71 -4.62 -4.63
N TRP A 153 1.94 -3.91 -3.51
CA TRP A 153 1.92 -4.51 -2.18
C TRP A 153 0.55 -5.16 -1.92
N ASN A 154 -0.55 -4.42 -2.05
CA ASN A 154 -1.90 -4.98 -1.83
C ASN A 154 -2.19 -6.18 -2.74
N MET A 155 -1.76 -6.17 -4.01
CA MET A 155 -1.91 -7.32 -4.91
C MET A 155 -1.16 -8.56 -4.38
N CYS A 156 0.10 -8.39 -3.97
CA CYS A 156 0.93 -9.49 -3.46
C CYS A 156 0.46 -10.02 -2.10
N GLU A 157 -0.17 -9.17 -1.29
CA GLU A 157 -0.69 -9.55 0.02
C GLU A 157 -2.08 -10.21 -0.07
N GLN A 158 -2.99 -9.64 -0.87
CA GLN A 158 -4.41 -10.04 -0.87
C GLN A 158 -4.78 -10.99 -2.02
N ALA A 159 -4.07 -10.96 -3.15
CA ALA A 159 -4.40 -11.75 -4.35
C ALA A 159 -3.21 -12.61 -4.82
N ARG A 160 -2.37 -13.04 -3.88
CA ARG A 160 -1.15 -13.81 -4.18
C ARG A 160 -1.39 -15.04 -5.04
N THR A 161 -2.46 -15.80 -4.73
CA THR A 161 -2.80 -17.05 -5.43
C THR A 161 -3.17 -16.83 -6.90
N GLU A 162 -3.52 -15.60 -7.26
CA GLU A 162 -3.98 -15.21 -8.59
C GLU A 162 -2.84 -14.71 -9.48
N LEU A 163 -1.65 -14.50 -8.91
CA LEU A 163 -0.48 -14.05 -9.66
C LEU A 163 0.07 -15.18 -10.54
N ASN A 164 0.18 -14.93 -11.83
CA ASN A 164 0.71 -15.90 -12.79
C ASN A 164 2.24 -15.74 -12.99
N ASN A 165 2.86 -16.66 -13.74
CA ASN A 165 4.31 -16.63 -14.00
C ASN A 165 4.81 -15.35 -14.69
N SER A 166 3.96 -14.67 -15.48
CA SER A 166 4.31 -13.38 -16.06
C SER A 166 4.35 -12.30 -14.99
N ASP A 167 3.38 -12.29 -14.07
CA ASP A 167 3.34 -11.35 -12.95
C ASP A 167 4.55 -11.52 -12.04
N LEU A 168 4.92 -12.76 -11.70
CA LEU A 168 6.12 -13.06 -10.92
C LEU A 168 7.41 -12.54 -11.58
N ARG A 169 7.46 -12.58 -12.92
CA ARG A 169 8.60 -12.02 -13.68
C ARG A 169 8.65 -10.51 -13.60
N GLU A 170 7.50 -9.83 -13.73
CA GLU A 170 7.40 -8.37 -13.57
C GLU A 170 7.81 -7.94 -12.15
N LEU A 171 7.38 -8.68 -11.12
CA LEU A 171 7.83 -8.48 -9.73
C LEU A 171 9.35 -8.56 -9.58
N SER A 172 9.97 -9.51 -10.28
CA SER A 172 11.43 -9.63 -10.28
C SER A 172 12.12 -8.41 -10.88
N TYR A 173 11.53 -7.77 -11.90
CA TYR A 173 12.12 -6.59 -12.54
C TYR A 173 12.03 -5.34 -11.68
N THR A 174 10.99 -5.20 -10.84
CA THR A 174 10.86 -4.05 -9.93
C THR A 174 11.72 -4.17 -8.66
N LEU A 175 12.27 -5.33 -8.36
CA LEU A 175 12.87 -5.61 -7.05
C LEU A 175 14.03 -4.65 -6.71
N ARG A 176 14.93 -4.41 -7.67
CA ARG A 176 16.06 -3.49 -7.47
C ARG A 176 15.59 -2.07 -7.12
N GLU A 177 14.64 -1.56 -7.90
CA GLU A 177 14.08 -0.21 -7.71
C GLU A 177 13.42 -0.05 -6.33
N VAL A 178 12.76 -1.10 -5.84
CA VAL A 178 12.16 -1.13 -4.48
C VAL A 178 13.25 -1.11 -3.41
N LEU A 179 14.27 -1.96 -3.52
CA LEU A 179 15.36 -2.06 -2.54
C LEU A 179 16.22 -0.79 -2.49
N GLU A 180 16.51 -0.19 -3.64
CA GLU A 180 17.20 1.11 -3.71
C GLU A 180 16.31 2.24 -3.15
N GLY A 181 15.01 2.21 -3.42
CA GLY A 181 14.04 3.14 -2.84
C GLY A 181 14.02 3.12 -1.31
N ILE A 182 14.11 1.93 -0.69
CA ILE A 182 14.16 1.78 0.78
C ILE A 182 15.34 2.53 1.40
N MET A 183 16.45 2.65 0.68
CA MET A 183 17.63 3.37 1.18
C MET A 183 17.39 4.88 1.29
N ASN A 184 16.51 5.43 0.45
CA ASN A 184 16.36 6.87 0.26
C ASN A 184 15.02 7.43 0.80
N ALA A 185 13.98 6.60 0.89
CA ALA A 185 12.65 7.01 1.32
C ALA A 185 12.56 7.18 2.85
N GLU A 186 11.61 7.99 3.31
CA GLU A 186 11.28 8.18 4.72
C GLU A 186 9.75 8.15 4.94
N GLY A 187 9.31 8.00 6.19
CA GLY A 187 7.90 8.09 6.56
C GLY A 187 7.00 7.10 5.81
N ALA A 188 5.87 7.59 5.27
CA ALA A 188 4.88 6.75 4.60
C ALA A 188 5.42 6.10 3.30
N GLU A 189 6.34 6.77 2.61
CA GLU A 189 6.98 6.21 1.40
C GLU A 189 7.86 5.01 1.75
N LEU A 190 8.63 5.12 2.83
CA LEU A 190 9.42 4.03 3.37
C LEU A 190 8.54 2.86 3.84
N GLU A 191 7.44 3.15 4.55
CA GLU A 191 6.45 2.15 4.97
C GLU A 191 5.94 1.33 3.77
N VAL A 192 5.56 2.00 2.68
CA VAL A 192 5.08 1.35 1.46
C VAL A 192 6.14 0.46 0.82
N LEU A 193 7.37 0.96 0.68
CA LEU A 193 8.44 0.20 0.03
C LEU A 193 8.86 -1.01 0.86
N ILE A 194 8.91 -0.90 2.20
CA ILE A 194 9.20 -2.04 3.08
C ILE A 194 8.07 -3.06 3.02
N GLY A 195 6.81 -2.61 3.04
CA GLY A 195 5.66 -3.49 2.90
C GLY A 195 5.68 -4.28 1.58
N LEU A 196 5.95 -3.60 0.46
CA LEU A 196 6.12 -4.25 -0.85
C LEU A 196 7.30 -5.23 -0.86
N SER A 197 8.48 -4.80 -0.38
CA SER A 197 9.68 -5.65 -0.31
C SER A 197 9.44 -6.92 0.50
N SER A 198 8.71 -6.79 1.61
CA SER A 198 8.29 -7.91 2.43
C SER A 198 7.41 -8.90 1.67
N GLN A 199 6.45 -8.42 0.89
CA GLN A 199 5.62 -9.32 0.09
C GLN A 199 6.40 -9.95 -1.06
N ILE A 200 7.27 -9.21 -1.75
CA ILE A 200 8.11 -9.77 -2.82
C ILE A 200 9.02 -10.89 -2.27
N CYS A 201 9.59 -10.71 -1.07
CA CYS A 201 10.39 -11.73 -0.39
C CYS A 201 9.61 -13.04 -0.18
N ILE A 202 8.29 -12.97 0.03
CA ILE A 202 7.44 -14.15 0.23
C ILE A 202 7.00 -14.74 -1.12
N VAL A 203 6.72 -13.89 -2.10
CA VAL A 203 6.13 -14.29 -3.39
C VAL A 203 7.18 -14.88 -4.35
N ILE A 204 8.40 -14.33 -4.36
CA ILE A 204 9.51 -14.79 -5.21
C ILE A 204 10.83 -14.88 -4.42
N PRO A 205 10.91 -15.73 -3.38
CA PRO A 205 12.05 -15.77 -2.45
C PRO A 205 13.40 -16.01 -3.14
N GLU A 206 13.48 -16.88 -4.14
CA GLU A 206 14.74 -17.19 -4.83
C GLU A 206 15.29 -15.98 -5.60
N ASN A 207 14.41 -15.22 -6.25
CA ASN A 207 14.80 -14.01 -6.96
C ASN A 207 15.19 -12.91 -5.97
N PHE A 208 14.49 -12.85 -4.82
CA PHE A 208 14.78 -11.89 -3.77
C PHE A 208 16.19 -12.06 -3.21
N VAL A 209 16.57 -13.28 -2.85
CA VAL A 209 17.93 -13.60 -2.38
C VAL A 209 18.97 -13.27 -3.42
N ARG A 210 18.72 -13.69 -4.68
CA ARG A 210 19.64 -13.45 -5.77
C ARG A 210 19.96 -11.96 -5.89
N GLU A 211 18.96 -11.10 -5.83
CA GLU A 211 19.19 -9.65 -5.90
C GLU A 211 19.97 -9.13 -4.69
N LEU A 212 19.68 -9.62 -3.47
CA LEU A 212 20.41 -9.22 -2.27
C LEU A 212 21.90 -9.61 -2.31
N GLU A 213 22.20 -10.81 -2.81
CA GLU A 213 23.57 -11.32 -2.94
C GLU A 213 24.34 -10.61 -4.05
N HIS A 214 23.76 -10.51 -5.25
CA HIS A 214 24.41 -9.85 -6.41
C HIS A 214 24.63 -8.37 -6.16
N GLY A 215 23.69 -7.69 -5.49
CA GLY A 215 23.79 -6.28 -5.17
C GLY A 215 24.74 -5.95 -4.01
N GLN A 216 25.22 -6.97 -3.26
CA GLN A 216 25.92 -6.76 -1.98
C GLN A 216 25.15 -5.79 -1.03
N ILE A 217 23.82 -5.83 -1.10
CA ILE A 217 22.92 -4.91 -0.39
C ILE A 217 22.34 -5.53 0.89
N LYS A 218 22.60 -6.83 1.14
CA LYS A 218 22.15 -7.55 2.34
C LYS A 218 22.39 -6.77 3.64
N GLU A 219 23.65 -6.41 3.91
CA GLU A 219 24.02 -5.69 5.14
C GLU A 219 23.41 -4.28 5.19
N LYS A 220 23.29 -3.62 4.03
CA LYS A 220 22.69 -2.29 3.91
C LYS A 220 21.22 -2.32 4.27
N ILE A 221 20.46 -3.31 3.76
CA ILE A 221 19.04 -3.50 4.07
C ILE A 221 18.84 -3.77 5.56
N VAL A 222 19.59 -4.70 6.14
CA VAL A 222 19.53 -5.01 7.58
C VAL A 222 19.75 -3.75 8.41
N LYS A 223 20.84 -3.01 8.15
CA LYS A 223 21.15 -1.77 8.85
C LYS A 223 20.08 -0.69 8.64
N ARG A 224 19.54 -0.58 7.43
CA ARG A 224 18.50 0.40 7.08
C ARG A 224 17.21 0.14 7.85
N LEU A 225 16.77 -1.12 7.95
CA LEU A 225 15.58 -1.51 8.71
C LEU A 225 15.74 -1.20 10.20
N VAL A 226 16.87 -1.54 10.81
CA VAL A 226 17.13 -1.24 12.22
C VAL A 226 17.17 0.27 12.48
N ASN A 227 17.82 1.03 11.59
CA ASN A 227 17.85 2.49 11.70
C ASN A 227 16.44 3.10 11.56
N ALA A 228 15.63 2.59 10.64
CA ALA A 228 14.25 3.04 10.46
C ALA A 228 13.39 2.73 11.71
N LEU A 229 13.55 1.56 12.33
CA LEU A 229 12.86 1.22 13.57
C LEU A 229 13.28 2.16 14.71
N ASN A 230 14.59 2.45 14.81
CA ASN A 230 15.14 3.39 15.78
C ASN A 230 14.73 4.85 15.53
N ALA A 231 14.44 5.24 14.29
CA ALA A 231 13.89 6.56 13.98
C ALA A 231 12.40 6.66 14.38
N ASN A 232 11.70 5.52 14.41
CA ASN A 232 10.27 5.41 14.69
C ASN A 232 9.98 4.81 16.08
N LYS A 233 10.75 5.19 17.11
CA LYS A 233 10.59 4.68 18.50
C LYS A 233 9.22 4.93 19.10
N ARG A 234 8.45 5.88 18.57
CA ARG A 234 7.10 6.23 19.01
C ARG A 234 6.12 6.16 17.86
N PRO A 235 4.86 5.76 18.09
CA PRO A 235 3.90 5.61 17.01
C PRO A 235 3.71 6.92 16.23
N SER A 236 3.61 6.81 14.91
CA SER A 236 3.37 7.95 14.02
C SER A 236 1.96 7.87 13.47
N ALA A 237 1.20 8.97 13.55
CA ALA A 237 -0.09 9.06 12.88
C ALA A 237 0.03 9.17 11.34
N HIS A 238 1.22 9.48 10.81
CA HIS A 238 1.44 9.70 9.37
C HIS A 238 1.84 8.41 8.65
N CYS A 239 2.50 7.50 9.38
CA CYS A 239 2.97 6.20 8.88
C CYS A 239 2.72 5.14 9.96
N PRO A 240 1.44 4.83 10.26
CA PRO A 240 1.07 4.05 11.43
C PRO A 240 1.56 2.61 11.37
N SER A 241 1.82 2.01 10.20
CA SER A 241 2.31 0.63 10.13
C SER A 241 3.82 0.54 10.03
N ILE A 242 4.57 1.65 9.99
CA ILE A 242 6.01 1.61 9.68
C ILE A 242 6.79 0.65 10.58
N ARG A 243 6.53 0.66 11.89
CA ARG A 243 7.14 -0.29 12.82
C ARG A 243 6.73 -1.73 12.54
N ARG A 244 5.44 -1.95 12.34
CA ARG A 244 4.87 -3.27 12.05
C ARG A 244 5.49 -3.88 10.79
N VAL A 245 5.58 -3.11 9.69
CA VAL A 245 6.15 -3.62 8.43
C VAL A 245 7.65 -3.85 8.54
N ILE A 246 8.40 -3.04 9.29
CA ILE A 246 9.83 -3.29 9.55
C ILE A 246 10.02 -4.60 10.32
N VAL A 247 9.26 -4.77 11.41
CA VAL A 247 9.34 -5.98 12.24
C VAL A 247 8.97 -7.22 11.43
N GLN A 248 7.84 -7.16 10.71
CA GLN A 248 7.37 -8.24 9.86
C GLN A 248 8.39 -8.60 8.78
N HIS A 249 8.99 -7.61 8.11
CA HIS A 249 10.03 -7.87 7.12
C HIS A 249 11.28 -8.51 7.74
N GLY A 250 11.71 -8.04 8.92
CA GLY A 250 12.82 -8.65 9.66
C GLY A 250 12.57 -10.11 10.03
N ILE A 251 11.34 -10.44 10.49
CA ILE A 251 10.92 -11.81 10.78
C ILE A 251 11.05 -12.68 9.53
N TYR A 252 10.49 -12.26 8.39
CA TYR A 252 10.56 -13.05 7.17
C TYR A 252 11.98 -13.28 6.68
N LEU A 253 12.86 -12.28 6.78
CA LEU A 253 14.27 -12.45 6.42
C LEU A 253 14.95 -13.51 7.31
N MET A 254 14.67 -13.51 8.62
CA MET A 254 15.23 -14.47 9.57
C MET A 254 14.65 -15.88 9.39
N GLU A 255 13.35 -16.00 9.12
CA GLU A 255 12.69 -17.28 8.82
C GLU A 255 13.19 -17.87 7.51
N PHE A 256 13.42 -17.02 6.50
CA PHE A 256 13.97 -17.44 5.22
C PHE A 256 15.42 -17.91 5.35
N ASN A 257 16.26 -17.16 6.06
CA ASN A 257 17.64 -17.54 6.32
C ASN A 257 18.09 -17.06 7.70
N SER A 258 18.34 -18.01 8.60
CA SER A 258 18.71 -17.75 9.98
C SER A 258 20.00 -16.93 10.14
N CYS A 259 20.86 -16.84 9.13
CA CYS A 259 22.04 -15.97 9.18
C CYS A 259 21.69 -14.48 9.35
N TYR A 260 20.50 -14.05 8.90
CA TYR A 260 20.03 -12.67 9.12
C TYR A 260 19.88 -12.34 10.60
N ALA A 261 19.62 -13.32 11.46
CA ALA A 261 19.50 -13.08 12.90
C ALA A 261 20.82 -12.54 13.49
N ASN A 262 21.96 -13.07 13.06
CA ASN A 262 23.27 -12.57 13.48
C ASN A 262 23.54 -11.16 12.96
N ASP A 263 23.15 -10.86 11.73
CA ASP A 263 23.32 -9.53 11.13
C ASP A 263 22.43 -8.49 11.82
N PHE A 264 21.17 -8.83 12.11
CA PHE A 264 20.24 -8.00 12.88
C PHE A 264 20.71 -7.76 14.30
N ARG A 265 21.22 -8.80 14.99
CA ARG A 265 21.79 -8.68 16.34
C ARG A 265 22.98 -7.72 16.35
N LYS A 266 23.92 -7.88 15.42
CA LYS A 266 25.08 -6.97 15.27
C LYS A 266 24.67 -5.52 14.99
N CYS A 267 23.56 -5.31 14.29
CA CYS A 267 23.04 -3.97 14.01
C CYS A 267 22.22 -3.36 15.15
N GLY A 268 21.95 -4.09 16.24
CA GLY A 268 21.20 -3.60 17.40
C GLY A 268 19.67 -3.73 17.26
N MET A 269 19.18 -4.77 16.56
CA MET A 269 17.75 -5.00 16.40
C MET A 269 17.04 -5.31 17.73
N VAL A 270 17.70 -6.03 18.65
CA VAL A 270 17.12 -6.43 19.94
C VAL A 270 16.77 -5.20 20.80
N GLU A 271 17.67 -4.23 20.86
CA GLU A 271 17.47 -2.97 21.58
C GLU A 271 16.37 -2.13 20.91
N ALA A 272 16.36 -2.08 19.57
CA ALA A 272 15.34 -1.34 18.82
C ALA A 272 13.93 -1.90 19.07
N LEU A 273 13.78 -3.23 19.12
CA LEU A 273 12.52 -3.91 19.43
C LEU A 273 12.07 -3.66 20.86
N SER A 274 12.99 -3.74 21.84
CA SER A 274 12.69 -3.49 23.25
C SER A 274 12.11 -2.08 23.46
N MET A 275 12.61 -1.10 22.71
CA MET A 275 12.08 0.27 22.74
C MET A 275 10.70 0.41 22.09
N ALA A 276 10.44 -0.35 21.03
CA ALA A 276 9.14 -0.35 20.35
C ALA A 276 8.05 -1.03 21.20
N GLU A 277 8.39 -2.13 21.89
CA GLU A 277 7.48 -2.92 22.73
C GLU A 277 6.88 -2.11 23.87
N VAL A 278 7.63 -1.18 24.46
CA VAL A 278 7.15 -0.34 25.56
C VAL A 278 6.29 0.85 25.12
N THR A 279 6.06 1.04 23.81
CA THR A 279 5.20 2.12 23.27
C THR A 279 4.21 1.64 22.20
N PRO A 280 3.34 0.66 22.52
CA PRO A 280 2.37 0.15 21.57
C PRO A 280 1.25 1.17 21.32
N SER A 281 0.71 1.20 20.10
CA SER A 281 -0.48 1.99 19.77
C SER A 281 -1.50 1.17 19.00
N ARG A 282 -2.79 1.41 19.31
CA ARG A 282 -3.92 0.86 18.56
C ARG A 282 -3.91 1.28 17.08
N ALA A 283 -3.26 2.41 16.76
CA ALA A 283 -3.17 2.89 15.38
C ALA A 283 -2.32 1.97 14.48
N GLU A 284 -1.43 1.18 15.07
CA GLU A 284 -0.48 0.34 14.34
C GLU A 284 -1.09 -0.99 13.89
N ASN A 285 -2.31 -1.29 14.36
CA ASN A 285 -3.10 -2.46 13.98
C ASN A 285 -2.26 -3.75 13.94
N TYR A 286 -1.48 -4.02 14.98
CA TYR A 286 -0.88 -5.34 15.20
C TYR A 286 -2.02 -6.37 15.23
N ARG A 287 -2.19 -7.14 14.14
CA ARG A 287 -3.17 -8.24 14.09
C ARG A 287 -2.79 -9.29 15.13
N GLY A 288 -3.77 -10.08 15.56
CA GLY A 288 -3.70 -10.96 16.72
C GLY A 288 -2.53 -11.95 16.79
N GLU A 289 -1.87 -12.27 15.67
CA GLU A 289 -0.66 -13.11 15.66
C GLU A 289 0.59 -12.39 16.21
N MET A 290 0.62 -11.05 16.21
CA MET A 290 1.69 -10.23 16.80
C MET A 290 1.44 -9.80 18.26
N LEU A 291 0.32 -10.22 18.87
CA LEU A 291 0.04 -9.97 20.31
C LEU A 291 0.80 -10.91 21.24
N HIS A 292 1.48 -11.91 20.68
CA HIS A 292 2.46 -12.70 21.41
C HIS A 292 3.72 -11.86 21.61
N PRO A 293 4.25 -11.76 22.86
CA PRO A 293 5.48 -11.02 23.14
C PRO A 293 6.59 -11.47 22.18
N PRO A 294 7.57 -10.60 21.85
CA PRO A 294 8.62 -10.92 20.87
C PRO A 294 9.24 -12.32 21.07
N GLY A 295 9.37 -12.80 22.31
CA GLY A 295 9.88 -14.16 22.59
C GLY A 295 9.05 -15.35 22.07
N GLU A 296 7.81 -15.15 21.59
CA GLU A 296 6.90 -16.23 21.19
C GLU A 296 6.70 -16.35 19.67
N GLN A 297 7.15 -15.37 18.86
CA GLN A 297 7.08 -15.45 17.39
C GLN A 297 8.32 -16.18 16.84
N CYS A 298 8.12 -17.09 15.88
CA CYS A 298 9.15 -18.02 15.39
C CYS A 298 10.44 -17.30 14.95
N GLY A 299 10.34 -16.21 14.19
CA GLY A 299 11.51 -15.43 13.75
C GLY A 299 12.32 -14.77 14.88
N PHE A 300 11.70 -14.46 16.04
CA PHE A 300 12.42 -13.86 17.16
C PHE A 300 13.15 -14.88 18.03
N ARG A 301 12.76 -16.16 17.99
CA ARG A 301 13.54 -17.23 18.65
C ARG A 301 14.98 -17.25 18.15
N HIS A 302 15.18 -16.99 16.86
CA HIS A 302 16.51 -16.88 16.26
C HIS A 302 17.34 -15.71 16.81
N LEU A 303 16.73 -14.65 17.34
CA LEU A 303 17.46 -13.57 18.01
C LEU A 303 17.94 -13.98 19.40
N THR A 304 17.20 -14.86 20.09
CA THR A 304 17.44 -15.25 21.49
C THR A 304 18.15 -16.59 21.70
N GLU A 305 18.21 -17.47 20.69
CA GLU A 305 18.71 -18.87 20.83
C GLU A 305 20.22 -19.08 20.62
N GLN A 306 21.07 -18.02 20.66
CA GLN A 306 22.54 -18.18 20.59
C GLN A 306 23.30 -17.20 21.48
#